data_AF-A0A0S7YPM6-F1
#
_entry.id   AF-A0A0S7YPM6-F1
#
_cell.length_a   1.000
_cell.length_b   1.000
_cell.length_c   1.000
_cell.angle_alpha   90.00
_cell.angle_beta   90.00
_cell.angle_gamma   90.00
#
_symmetry.space_group_name_H-M   'P 1'
#
loop_
_entity.id
_entity.type
_entity.pdbx_description
1 polymer ?
#
loop_
_entity_poly.entity_id
_entity_poly.type
_entity_poly.pdbx_seq_one_letter_code
_entity_poly.pdbx_strand_id
1 'polypeptide(L)'
;MIDPYLGRSAERGKGKNSTREERGKNMNPIDPQQATAGRLGSVESLFYRWFVQYNPLYFASALFFVLGVFLASKGMSQINWLDGQLLLTAVIECYEILLLAGSFILYRIAGLRRPAVILAVINICFLFDCTYQTEHISANPEFGILASFLWIAAFAAKLIALGWIFRLQVSWISYAIAMLAAVGVAAGPHLLYYSSIGQSMIHLAATWYGALLAIVFLWLRPAVTSENSPDHRCRVVLPTVWKAAWAIWGGFYLFHTVSWIWFFDIGVNSANVAPIFAVLPFISKKEEHFWVGLTLVMVFSLGSPPVYFLVAALCALIFFLCGAAGRNPRMYIGAIVCLHLALRSLGWEKFPMPDPDQFLVVLTIVSLLMVGWGCRMVSPFLVAIFGGIVYWHPPEPRDFMEWGALFIGAGFASLFAGVAANWWFRFEPSDRDKPAVKNGKGRQPCGVRK
;
A
#
# COMPACT_ATOMS: atom_id res chain seq x y z
N MET A 1 -16.69 -7.46 -11.88
CA MET A 1 -17.76 -8.44 -11.60
C MET A 1 -18.62 -7.86 -10.50
N ILE A 2 -19.82 -7.41 -10.91
CA ILE A 2 -21.06 -7.07 -10.16
C ILE A 2 -20.92 -6.17 -8.92
N ASP A 3 -21.33 -4.90 -9.12
CA ASP A 3 -21.58 -3.88 -8.10
C ASP A 3 -23.08 -3.91 -7.71
N PRO A 4 -23.48 -4.25 -6.47
CA PRO A 4 -24.89 -4.37 -6.09
C PRO A 4 -25.35 -3.12 -5.33
N TYR A 5 -25.49 -1.98 -6.01
CA TYR A 5 -26.14 -0.78 -5.43
C TYR A 5 -26.97 -0.01 -6.47
N LEU A 6 -27.98 -0.67 -7.04
CA LEU A 6 -29.06 0.01 -7.75
C LEU A 6 -30.40 -0.61 -7.37
N GLY A 7 -31.11 0.04 -6.45
CA GLY A 7 -32.46 -0.37 -6.06
C GLY A 7 -33.10 0.59 -5.06
N ARG A 8 -33.56 1.76 -5.54
CA ARG A 8 -34.67 2.51 -4.93
C ARG A 8 -35.09 3.72 -5.78
N SER A 9 -36.23 3.60 -6.46
CA SER A 9 -37.12 4.73 -6.76
C SER A 9 -38.47 4.22 -7.22
N ALA A 10 -39.43 4.23 -6.31
CA ALA A 10 -40.84 4.44 -6.60
C ALA A 10 -41.55 4.71 -5.27
N GLU A 11 -41.82 5.98 -4.96
CA GLU A 11 -43.12 6.35 -4.40
C GLU A 11 -43.31 7.86 -4.50
N ARG A 12 -44.36 8.22 -5.23
CA ARG A 12 -44.74 9.58 -5.61
C ARG A 12 -46.12 9.82 -5.02
N GLY A 13 -46.17 10.29 -3.77
CA GLY A 13 -47.40 10.66 -3.08
C GLY A 13 -47.53 12.17 -2.92
N LYS A 14 -48.45 12.78 -3.67
CA LYS A 14 -48.86 14.19 -3.56
C LYS A 14 -49.59 14.44 -2.23
N GLY A 15 -49.26 15.53 -1.55
CA GLY A 15 -50.06 16.09 -0.45
C GLY A 15 -49.83 17.60 -0.34
N LYS A 16 -50.88 18.38 -0.64
CA LYS A 16 -50.93 19.84 -0.67
C LYS A 16 -51.21 20.43 0.72
N ASN A 17 -50.69 21.65 0.91
CA ASN A 17 -51.27 22.79 1.64
C ASN A 17 -51.23 22.86 3.18
N SER A 18 -51.15 24.12 3.62
CA SER A 18 -51.22 24.68 4.98
C SER A 18 -49.92 24.48 5.79
N THR A 19 -49.33 25.46 6.47
CA THR A 19 -49.84 26.75 6.97
C THR A 19 -48.66 27.70 7.15
N ARG A 20 -48.95 28.96 6.86
CA ARG A 20 -48.10 30.13 7.07
C ARG A 20 -48.30 30.58 8.50
N GLU A 21 -47.62 29.96 9.47
CA GLU A 21 -47.55 30.46 10.85
C GLU A 21 -46.54 29.64 11.67
N GLU A 22 -45.30 30.13 11.77
CA GLU A 22 -44.43 30.02 12.95
C GLU A 22 -43.10 30.72 12.63
N ARG A 23 -43.20 32.06 12.56
CA ARG A 23 -42.05 32.96 12.56
C ARG A 23 -41.72 33.28 14.01
N GLY A 24 -41.26 32.27 14.76
CA GLY A 24 -40.93 32.42 16.17
C GLY A 24 -40.06 31.26 16.65
N LYS A 25 -38.85 31.57 17.13
CA LYS A 25 -37.86 30.65 17.73
C LYS A 25 -37.00 29.80 16.77
N ASN A 26 -36.38 30.45 15.79
CA ASN A 26 -35.05 30.01 15.33
C ASN A 26 -33.97 30.74 16.14
N MET A 27 -33.91 30.49 17.45
CA MET A 27 -32.62 30.56 18.13
C MET A 27 -31.92 29.26 17.76
N ASN A 28 -30.99 29.32 16.81
CA ASN A 28 -29.98 28.27 16.71
C ASN A 28 -29.47 28.05 18.14
N PRO A 29 -29.49 26.82 18.69
CA PRO A 29 -28.78 26.54 19.92
C PRO A 29 -27.35 26.98 19.65
N ILE A 30 -26.93 28.07 20.30
CA ILE A 30 -25.55 28.51 20.30
C ILE A 30 -24.81 27.30 20.83
N ASP A 31 -24.02 26.67 19.96
CA ASP A 31 -23.15 25.57 20.34
C ASP A 31 -22.38 26.04 21.58
N PRO A 32 -22.50 25.36 22.74
CA PRO A 32 -21.81 25.75 23.97
C PRO A 32 -20.29 25.91 23.75
N GLN A 33 -19.75 25.27 22.71
CA GLN A 33 -18.36 25.41 22.28
C GLN A 33 -18.04 26.72 21.55
N GLN A 34 -19.01 27.36 20.87
CA GLN A 34 -18.82 28.67 20.24
C GLN A 34 -18.92 29.83 21.23
N ALA A 35 -19.75 29.70 22.28
CA ALA A 35 -19.87 30.72 23.32
C ALA A 35 -18.63 30.80 24.25
N THR A 36 -17.91 29.68 24.44
CA THR A 36 -16.69 29.63 25.26
C THR A 36 -15.41 29.97 24.50
N ALA A 37 -15.42 29.87 23.16
CA ALA A 37 -14.25 30.20 22.33
C ALA A 37 -13.94 31.70 22.25
N GLY A 38 -14.85 32.57 22.69
CA GLY A 38 -14.70 34.03 22.58
C GLY A 38 -14.01 34.75 23.74
N ARG A 39 -13.70 34.09 24.87
CA ARG A 39 -13.34 34.83 26.11
C ARG A 39 -12.30 34.20 27.06
N LEU A 40 -11.47 33.24 26.61
CA LEU A 40 -10.29 32.83 27.38
C LEU A 40 -9.01 33.19 26.61
N GLY A 41 -8.19 34.04 27.23
CA GLY A 41 -7.02 34.70 26.66
C GLY A 41 -5.97 33.74 26.09
N SER A 42 -5.18 34.30 25.18
CA SER A 42 -4.23 33.72 24.23
C SER A 42 -3.21 32.69 24.74
N VAL A 43 -3.16 32.35 26.04
CA VAL A 43 -2.17 31.41 26.60
C VAL A 43 -2.84 30.22 27.26
N GLU A 44 -3.91 30.40 28.01
CA GLU A 44 -4.62 29.31 28.68
C GLU A 44 -5.32 28.39 27.67
N SER A 45 -5.89 28.97 26.61
CA SER A 45 -6.46 28.20 25.50
C SER A 45 -5.40 27.43 24.69
N LEU A 46 -4.22 28.01 24.50
CA LEU A 46 -3.08 27.32 23.90
C LEU A 46 -2.58 26.20 24.82
N PHE A 47 -2.43 26.46 26.12
CA PHE A 47 -1.99 25.47 27.10
C PHE A 47 -2.96 24.30 27.19
N TYR A 48 -4.26 24.56 27.29
CA TYR A 48 -5.30 23.53 27.25
C TYR A 48 -5.23 22.72 25.95
N ARG A 49 -5.07 23.39 24.80
CA ARG A 49 -4.96 22.70 23.52
C ARG A 49 -3.71 21.82 23.44
N TRP A 50 -2.55 22.32 23.86
CA TRP A 50 -1.29 21.60 23.84
C TRP A 50 -1.23 20.47 24.87
N PHE A 51 -1.51 20.73 26.13
CA PHE A 51 -1.32 19.77 27.23
C PHE A 51 -2.54 18.92 27.55
N VAL A 52 -3.76 19.36 27.20
CA VAL A 52 -4.98 18.56 27.45
C VAL A 52 -5.47 17.89 26.18
N GLN A 53 -5.57 18.61 25.05
CA GLN A 53 -6.11 18.01 23.82
C GLN A 53 -5.09 17.18 23.02
N TYR A 54 -3.86 17.69 22.85
CA TYR A 54 -2.79 16.96 22.17
C TYR A 54 -1.92 16.14 23.13
N ASN A 55 -1.80 16.62 24.37
CA ASN A 55 -1.04 16.06 25.47
C ASN A 55 0.25 15.34 25.03
N PRO A 56 1.35 16.08 24.77
CA PRO A 56 2.60 15.50 24.29
C PRO A 56 3.20 14.47 25.26
N LEU A 57 2.71 14.43 26.52
CA LEU A 57 3.16 13.47 27.53
C LEU A 57 2.85 12.02 27.14
N TYR A 58 1.82 11.76 26.33
CA TYR A 58 1.56 10.41 25.82
C TYR A 58 2.67 9.94 24.86
N PHE A 59 3.15 10.81 23.99
CA PHE A 59 4.28 10.48 23.11
C PHE A 59 5.58 10.41 23.89
N ALA A 60 5.81 11.34 24.83
CA ALA A 60 6.99 11.31 25.69
C ALA A 60 7.04 10.01 26.52
N SER A 61 5.90 9.56 27.07
CA SER A 61 5.84 8.30 27.83
C SER A 61 6.16 7.09 26.94
N ALA A 62 5.66 7.05 25.71
CA ALA A 62 5.99 6.00 24.75
C ALA A 62 7.49 5.99 24.41
N LEU A 63 8.09 7.17 24.16
CA LEU A 63 9.53 7.28 23.88
C LEU A 63 10.39 6.84 25.07
N PHE A 64 10.07 7.29 26.29
CA PHE A 64 10.78 6.87 27.49
C PHE A 64 10.62 5.37 27.74
N PHE A 65 9.44 4.82 27.47
CA PHE A 65 9.20 3.39 27.60
C PHE A 65 10.06 2.58 26.62
N VAL A 66 10.04 2.92 25.33
CA VAL A 66 10.89 2.27 24.30
C VAL A 66 12.36 2.39 24.65
N LEU A 67 12.84 3.58 25.03
CA LEU A 67 14.23 3.79 25.44
C LEU A 67 14.59 2.93 26.67
N GLY A 68 13.68 2.87 27.65
CA GLY A 68 13.85 2.01 28.84
C GLY A 68 13.96 0.54 28.48
N VAL A 69 13.11 0.04 27.57
CA VAL A 69 13.17 -1.34 27.07
C VAL A 69 14.51 -1.62 26.37
N PHE A 70 14.99 -0.72 25.50
CA PHE A 70 16.29 -0.88 24.84
C PHE A 70 17.49 -0.87 25.79
N LEU A 71 17.43 -0.07 26.87
CA LEU A 71 18.49 -0.06 27.88
C LEU A 71 18.43 -1.32 28.76
N ALA A 72 17.23 -1.73 29.15
CA ALA A 72 17.00 -2.93 29.95
C ALA A 72 17.42 -4.21 29.21
N SER A 73 17.10 -4.33 27.91
CA SER A 73 17.46 -5.51 27.11
C SER A 73 18.97 -5.73 27.03
N LYS A 74 19.77 -4.66 27.00
CA LYS A 74 21.24 -4.73 27.08
C LYS A 74 21.74 -5.23 28.43
N GLY A 75 21.10 -4.83 29.53
CA GLY A 75 21.47 -5.29 30.86
C GLY A 75 21.07 -6.75 31.12
N MET A 76 19.98 -7.21 30.51
CA MET A 76 19.46 -8.56 30.67
C MET A 76 20.33 -9.66 30.06
N SER A 77 21.36 -9.33 29.26
CA SER A 77 22.33 -10.35 28.84
C SER A 77 23.19 -10.87 30.00
N GLN A 78 23.16 -10.21 31.16
CA GLN A 78 23.96 -10.56 32.35
C GLN A 78 23.22 -11.43 33.38
N ILE A 79 21.89 -11.47 33.32
CA ILE A 79 21.01 -12.28 34.17
C ILE A 79 20.37 -13.32 33.25
N ASN A 80 20.06 -14.53 33.71
CA ASN A 80 19.48 -15.63 32.89
C ASN A 80 18.67 -15.09 31.71
N TRP A 81 19.24 -15.20 30.50
CA TRP A 81 18.81 -14.43 29.32
C TRP A 81 17.32 -14.64 29.05
N LEU A 82 16.84 -15.87 29.25
CA LEU A 82 15.46 -16.25 29.03
C LEU A 82 14.48 -15.53 29.96
N ASP A 83 14.76 -15.56 31.26
CA ASP A 83 13.93 -14.93 32.28
C ASP A 83 13.86 -13.42 32.06
N GLY A 84 14.98 -12.82 31.62
CA GLY A 84 15.05 -11.43 31.20
C GLY A 84 14.10 -11.11 30.04
N GLN A 85 14.20 -11.83 28.92
CA GLN A 85 13.34 -11.59 27.75
C GLN A 85 11.85 -11.79 28.06
N LEU A 86 11.51 -12.82 28.85
CA LEU A 86 10.12 -13.07 29.26
C LEU A 86 9.58 -11.94 30.15
N LEU A 87 10.38 -11.47 31.11
CA LEU A 87 10.00 -10.34 31.95
C LEU A 87 9.82 -9.06 31.13
N LEU A 88 10.73 -8.79 30.19
CA LEU A 88 10.66 -7.61 29.33
C LEU A 88 9.41 -7.63 28.45
N THR A 89 9.11 -8.79 27.86
CA THR A 89 7.90 -9.02 27.07
C THR A 89 6.63 -8.82 27.91
N ALA A 90 6.60 -9.34 29.13
CA ALA A 90 5.47 -9.14 30.03
C ALA A 90 5.26 -7.64 30.38
N VAL A 91 6.35 -6.88 30.56
CA VAL A 91 6.29 -5.43 30.81
C VAL A 91 5.75 -4.67 29.60
N ILE A 92 6.15 -5.04 28.38
CA ILE A 92 5.65 -4.45 27.13
C ILE A 92 4.16 -4.75 26.95
N GLU A 93 3.74 -6.00 27.11
CA GLU A 93 2.33 -6.37 27.02
C GLU A 93 1.48 -5.65 28.08
N CYS A 94 1.99 -5.49 29.30
CA CYS A 94 1.32 -4.70 30.34
C CYS A 94 1.17 -3.23 29.92
N TYR A 95 2.22 -2.61 29.37
CA TYR A 95 2.16 -1.24 28.87
C TYR A 95 1.13 -1.08 27.74
N GLU A 96 1.08 -2.02 26.80
CA GLU A 96 0.08 -2.02 25.74
C GLU A 96 -1.36 -2.14 26.26
N ILE A 97 -1.59 -3.03 27.24
CA ILE A 97 -2.89 -3.16 27.90
C ILE A 97 -3.28 -1.86 28.60
N LEU A 98 -2.33 -1.16 29.23
CA LEU A 98 -2.57 0.15 29.85
C LEU A 98 -2.94 1.23 28.81
N LEU A 99 -2.31 1.23 27.62
CA LEU A 99 -2.69 2.12 26.53
C LEU A 99 -4.12 1.84 26.04
N LEU A 100 -4.51 0.58 25.92
CA LEU A 100 -5.86 0.17 25.54
C LEU A 100 -6.88 0.54 26.62
N ALA A 101 -6.58 0.27 27.89
CA ALA A 101 -7.43 0.63 29.02
C ALA A 101 -7.60 2.16 29.12
N GLY A 102 -6.52 2.92 28.95
CA GLY A 102 -6.55 4.38 28.88
C GLY A 102 -7.41 4.89 27.72
N SER A 103 -7.25 4.30 26.53
CA SER A 103 -8.08 4.61 25.36
C SER A 103 -9.56 4.31 25.61
N PHE A 104 -9.87 3.17 26.24
CA PHE A 104 -11.22 2.78 26.63
C PHE A 104 -11.83 3.78 27.61
N ILE A 105 -11.15 4.10 28.72
CA ILE A 105 -11.64 5.03 29.74
C ILE A 105 -11.89 6.40 29.10
N LEU A 106 -10.92 6.92 28.35
CA LEU A 106 -11.03 8.24 27.73
C LEU A 106 -12.17 8.29 26.69
N TYR A 107 -12.34 7.25 25.87
CA TYR A 107 -13.35 7.24 24.82
C TYR A 107 -14.76 6.90 25.32
N ARG A 108 -14.89 5.83 26.12
CA ARG A 108 -16.18 5.26 26.54
C ARG A 108 -16.74 5.88 27.81
N ILE A 109 -15.87 6.28 28.75
CA ILE A 109 -16.29 6.77 30.07
C ILE A 109 -16.21 8.30 30.11
N ALA A 110 -15.05 8.88 29.80
CA ALA A 110 -14.81 10.32 29.94
C ALA A 110 -15.30 11.15 28.73
N GLY A 111 -15.58 10.53 27.59
CA GLY A 111 -15.99 11.23 26.36
C GLY A 111 -14.88 12.04 25.69
N LEU A 112 -13.62 11.89 26.12
CA LEU A 112 -12.44 12.57 25.59
C LEU A 112 -11.89 11.83 24.36
N ARG A 113 -12.58 11.99 23.22
CA ARG A 113 -12.29 11.22 21.98
C ARG A 113 -10.89 11.43 21.42
N ARG A 114 -10.37 12.66 21.41
CA ARG A 114 -9.07 13.00 20.82
C ARG A 114 -7.89 12.32 21.54
N PRO A 115 -7.70 12.48 22.86
CA PRO A 115 -6.60 11.83 23.56
C PRO A 115 -6.73 10.30 23.53
N ALA A 116 -7.94 9.75 23.52
CA ALA A 116 -8.14 8.31 23.32
C ALA A 116 -7.60 7.83 21.97
N VAL A 117 -7.87 8.56 20.87
CA VAL A 117 -7.33 8.22 19.54
C VAL A 117 -5.81 8.32 19.51
N ILE A 118 -5.21 9.30 20.22
CA ILE A 118 -3.75 9.42 20.31
C ILE A 118 -3.14 8.19 21.00
N LEU A 119 -3.69 7.76 22.15
CA LEU A 119 -3.26 6.54 22.83
C LEU A 119 -3.41 5.29 21.95
N ALA A 120 -4.50 5.20 21.18
CA ALA A 120 -4.72 4.11 20.24
C ALA A 120 -3.70 4.10 19.09
N VAL A 121 -3.35 5.26 18.53
CA VAL A 121 -2.30 5.37 17.50
C VAL A 121 -0.93 4.99 18.07
N ILE A 122 -0.64 5.36 19.32
CA ILE A 122 0.58 4.92 20.00
C ILE A 122 0.55 3.39 20.15
N ASN A 123 -0.57 2.82 20.63
CA ASN A 123 -0.72 1.37 20.77
C ASN A 123 -0.55 0.64 19.42
N ILE A 124 -1.05 1.19 18.31
CA ILE A 124 -0.84 0.68 16.95
C ILE A 124 0.65 0.55 16.61
N CYS A 125 1.52 1.44 17.08
CA CYS A 125 2.96 1.33 16.89
C CYS A 125 3.58 0.17 17.69
N PHE A 126 3.08 -0.10 18.90
CA PHE A 126 3.56 -1.20 19.74
C PHE A 126 3.04 -2.56 19.28
N LEU A 127 1.86 -2.63 18.67
CA LEU A 127 1.28 -3.89 18.21
C LEU A 127 2.19 -4.69 17.28
N PHE A 128 3.01 -4.04 16.47
CA PHE A 128 3.96 -4.72 15.59
C PHE A 128 5.31 -4.99 16.25
N ASP A 129 5.43 -4.86 17.57
CA ASP A 129 6.67 -5.01 18.32
C ASP A 129 7.82 -4.15 17.78
N CYS A 130 7.81 -2.86 18.12
CA CYS A 130 8.90 -1.96 17.79
C CYS A 130 10.22 -2.23 18.56
N THR A 131 10.26 -3.27 19.40
CA THR A 131 11.36 -3.58 20.31
C THR A 131 12.06 -4.92 20.01
N TYR A 132 11.59 -5.64 18.99
CA TYR A 132 12.12 -6.93 18.51
C TYR A 132 12.12 -8.08 19.53
N GLN A 133 11.27 -7.99 20.55
CA GLN A 133 11.09 -9.06 21.52
C GLN A 133 10.47 -10.31 20.90
N THR A 134 9.56 -10.15 19.94
CA THR A 134 8.97 -11.23 19.16
C THR A 134 10.05 -11.97 18.39
N GLU A 135 11.01 -11.29 17.75
CA GLU A 135 12.18 -11.92 17.10
C GLU A 135 12.99 -12.78 18.06
N HIS A 136 13.37 -12.21 19.20
CA HIS A 136 14.21 -12.90 20.18
C HIS A 136 13.53 -14.14 20.74
N ILE A 137 12.24 -14.05 21.04
CA ILE A 137 11.50 -15.17 21.63
C ILE A 137 11.14 -16.22 20.58
N SER A 138 10.72 -15.82 19.39
CA SER A 138 10.37 -16.76 18.30
C SER A 138 11.56 -17.57 17.79
N ALA A 139 12.77 -17.03 17.91
CA ALA A 139 14.02 -17.72 17.62
C ALA A 139 14.46 -18.72 18.72
N ASN A 140 13.72 -18.88 19.82
CA ASN A 140 14.02 -19.88 20.83
C ASN A 140 13.61 -21.30 20.36
N PRO A 141 14.48 -22.33 20.49
CA PRO A 141 14.19 -23.67 19.97
C PRO A 141 13.09 -24.42 20.75
N GLU A 142 12.98 -24.17 22.05
CA GLU A 142 12.12 -24.96 22.93
C GLU A 142 10.66 -24.49 22.88
N PHE A 143 10.45 -23.17 22.80
CA PHE A 143 9.10 -22.60 22.88
C PHE A 143 8.83 -21.45 21.91
N GLY A 144 9.73 -21.16 20.98
CA GLY A 144 9.57 -20.04 20.04
C GLY A 144 8.28 -20.13 19.20
N ILE A 145 7.86 -21.33 18.83
CA ILE A 145 6.58 -21.58 18.15
C ILE A 145 5.40 -21.22 19.07
N LEU A 146 5.39 -21.71 20.31
CA LEU A 146 4.32 -21.44 21.27
C LEU A 146 4.21 -19.95 21.57
N ALA A 147 5.34 -19.29 21.82
CA ALA A 147 5.37 -17.85 22.07
C ALA A 147 4.90 -17.04 20.86
N SER A 148 5.25 -17.45 19.64
CA SER A 148 4.73 -16.83 18.41
C SER A 148 3.20 -16.94 18.33
N PHE A 149 2.63 -18.11 18.64
CA PHE A 149 1.18 -18.29 18.70
C PHE A 149 0.52 -17.42 19.76
N LEU A 150 1.09 -17.35 20.96
CA LEU A 150 0.58 -16.50 22.04
C LEU A 150 0.64 -15.01 21.68
N TRP A 151 1.72 -14.56 21.05
CA TRP A 151 1.87 -13.19 20.59
C TRP A 151 0.86 -12.86 19.47
N ILE A 152 0.67 -13.75 18.49
CA ILE A 152 -0.33 -13.59 17.42
C ILE A 152 -1.75 -13.53 18.03
N ALA A 153 -2.05 -14.37 19.01
CA ALA A 153 -3.34 -14.36 19.70
C ALA A 153 -3.55 -13.05 20.49
N ALA A 154 -2.52 -12.57 21.20
CA ALA A 154 -2.55 -11.29 21.89
C ALA A 154 -2.74 -10.13 20.91
N PHE A 155 -2.02 -10.12 19.79
CA PHE A 155 -2.19 -9.16 18.69
C PHE A 155 -3.65 -9.12 18.20
N ALA A 156 -4.24 -10.28 17.93
CA ALA A 156 -5.63 -10.39 17.47
C ALA A 156 -6.61 -9.82 18.52
N ALA A 157 -6.43 -10.19 19.79
CA ALA A 157 -7.27 -9.72 20.88
C ALA A 157 -7.19 -8.19 21.04
N LYS A 158 -5.99 -7.62 20.98
CA LYS A 158 -5.77 -6.16 21.05
C LYS A 158 -6.40 -5.44 19.85
N LEU A 159 -6.33 -6.02 18.65
CA LEU A 159 -6.97 -5.44 17.46
C LEU A 159 -8.50 -5.45 17.55
N ILE A 160 -9.08 -6.55 18.03
CA ILE A 160 -10.52 -6.65 18.31
C ILE A 160 -10.92 -5.64 19.39
N ALA A 161 -10.12 -5.50 20.45
CA ALA A 161 -10.35 -4.53 21.52
C ALA A 161 -10.36 -3.09 20.99
N LEU A 162 -9.42 -2.71 20.11
CA LEU A 162 -9.43 -1.40 19.46
C LEU A 162 -10.71 -1.17 18.65
N GLY A 163 -11.11 -2.15 17.83
CA GLY A 163 -12.36 -2.10 17.09
C GLY A 163 -13.57 -1.88 18.00
N TRP A 164 -13.64 -2.62 19.10
CA TRP A 164 -14.70 -2.51 20.09
C TRP A 164 -14.69 -1.18 20.87
N ILE A 165 -13.52 -0.70 21.31
CA ILE A 165 -13.37 0.57 22.04
C ILE A 165 -13.97 1.71 21.22
N PHE A 166 -13.57 1.82 19.95
CA PHE A 166 -13.97 2.91 19.06
C PHE A 166 -15.28 2.65 18.28
N ARG A 167 -15.92 1.49 18.50
CA ARG A 167 -17.12 1.04 17.76
C ARG A 167 -16.90 1.09 16.25
N LEU A 168 -15.78 0.53 15.82
CA LEU A 168 -15.38 0.44 14.42
C LEU A 168 -15.87 -0.87 13.83
N GLN A 169 -16.53 -0.79 12.69
CA GLN A 169 -16.80 -1.92 11.82
C GLN A 169 -15.66 -1.99 10.81
N VAL A 170 -14.68 -2.83 11.15
CA VAL A 170 -13.52 -3.09 10.33
C VAL A 170 -13.83 -4.27 9.40
N SER A 171 -13.58 -4.11 8.10
CA SER A 171 -13.72 -5.21 7.13
C SER A 171 -12.91 -6.43 7.56
N TRP A 172 -13.46 -7.64 7.38
CA TRP A 172 -12.74 -8.90 7.64
C TRP A 172 -11.43 -8.99 6.84
N ILE A 173 -11.38 -8.36 5.66
CA ILE A 173 -10.18 -8.31 4.80
C ILE A 173 -9.05 -7.56 5.52
N SER A 174 -9.37 -6.44 6.18
CA SER A 174 -8.41 -5.67 6.97
C SER A 174 -7.84 -6.50 8.12
N TYR A 175 -8.70 -7.24 8.83
CA TYR A 175 -8.27 -8.16 9.89
C TYR A 175 -7.37 -9.26 9.32
N ALA A 176 -7.77 -9.91 8.22
CA ALA A 176 -6.99 -10.96 7.59
C ALA A 176 -5.60 -10.46 7.19
N ILE A 177 -5.49 -9.29 6.56
CA ILE A 177 -4.20 -8.71 6.17
C ILE A 177 -3.34 -8.40 7.40
N ALA A 178 -3.92 -7.83 8.47
CA ALA A 178 -3.19 -7.54 9.70
C ALA A 178 -2.67 -8.82 10.37
N MET A 179 -3.51 -9.85 10.46
CA MET A 179 -3.14 -11.16 11.03
C MET A 179 -2.07 -11.86 10.20
N LEU A 180 -2.18 -11.82 8.88
CA LEU A 180 -1.17 -12.37 7.98
C LEU A 180 0.17 -11.64 8.14
N ALA A 181 0.16 -10.31 8.22
CA ALA A 181 1.38 -9.54 8.49
C ALA A 181 2.01 -9.92 9.85
N ALA A 182 1.21 -10.06 10.91
CA ALA A 182 1.65 -10.51 12.22
C ALA A 182 2.26 -11.93 12.17
N VAL A 183 1.62 -12.87 11.45
CA VAL A 183 2.17 -14.22 11.21
C VAL A 183 3.52 -14.13 10.48
N GLY A 184 3.64 -13.27 9.48
CA GLY A 184 4.89 -13.08 8.75
C GLY A 184 6.03 -12.60 9.66
N VAL A 185 5.76 -11.64 10.55
CA VAL A 185 6.75 -11.15 11.53
C VAL A 185 7.13 -12.24 12.53
N ALA A 186 6.15 -12.93 13.12
CA ALA A 186 6.42 -13.95 14.13
C ALA A 186 7.09 -15.21 13.56
N ALA A 187 6.76 -15.62 12.34
CA ALA A 187 7.31 -16.82 11.73
C ALA A 187 8.70 -16.60 11.08
N GLY A 188 8.99 -15.39 10.63
CA GLY A 188 10.22 -15.06 9.91
C GLY A 188 11.51 -15.46 10.65
N PRO A 189 11.71 -15.06 11.92
CA PRO A 189 12.88 -15.41 12.72
C PRO A 189 13.07 -16.92 12.87
N HIS A 190 11.97 -17.65 13.12
CA HIS A 190 12.01 -19.11 13.23
C HIS A 190 12.44 -19.75 11.90
N LEU A 191 11.91 -19.27 10.77
CA LEU A 191 12.32 -19.74 9.45
C LEU A 191 13.79 -19.42 9.17
N LEU A 192 14.25 -18.21 9.50
CA LEU A 192 15.63 -17.77 9.28
C LEU A 192 16.66 -18.57 10.11
N TYR A 193 16.25 -19.06 11.29
CA TYR A 193 17.13 -19.80 12.18
C TYR A 193 17.12 -21.32 11.92
N TYR A 194 15.95 -21.91 11.64
CA TYR A 194 15.78 -23.36 11.63
C TYR A 194 15.53 -23.98 10.24
N SER A 195 15.28 -23.17 9.21
CA SER A 195 15.06 -23.71 7.86
C SER A 195 16.37 -24.11 7.18
N SER A 196 16.32 -25.15 6.35
CA SER A 196 17.40 -25.50 5.42
C SER A 196 17.44 -24.61 4.17
N ILE A 197 16.42 -23.76 3.96
CA ILE A 197 16.37 -22.80 2.86
C ILE A 197 17.37 -21.67 3.16
N GLY A 198 18.12 -21.23 2.14
CA GLY A 198 19.06 -20.12 2.30
C GLY A 198 18.37 -18.85 2.82
N GLN A 199 18.95 -18.20 3.84
CA GLN A 199 18.37 -17.03 4.51
C GLN A 199 18.02 -15.89 3.54
N SER A 200 18.83 -15.66 2.51
CA SER A 200 18.56 -14.68 1.45
C SER A 200 17.24 -14.95 0.72
N MET A 201 16.92 -16.23 0.48
CA MET A 201 15.67 -16.66 -0.15
C MET A 201 14.47 -16.52 0.81
N ILE A 202 14.66 -16.79 2.10
CA ILE A 202 13.62 -16.57 3.12
C ILE A 202 13.29 -15.08 3.23
N HIS A 203 14.32 -14.22 3.28
CA HIS A 203 14.15 -12.78 3.28
C HIS A 203 13.51 -12.26 1.99
N LEU A 204 13.87 -12.82 0.83
CA LEU A 204 13.21 -12.53 -0.44
C LEU A 204 11.72 -12.91 -0.41
N ALA A 205 11.39 -14.08 0.14
CA ALA A 205 10.00 -14.51 0.31
C ALA A 205 9.23 -13.58 1.25
N ALA A 206 9.84 -13.16 2.37
CA ALA A 206 9.23 -12.24 3.33
C ALA A 206 8.95 -10.84 2.72
N THR A 207 9.89 -10.30 1.94
CA THR A 207 9.70 -9.01 1.26
C THR A 207 8.61 -9.08 0.19
N TRP A 208 8.53 -10.17 -0.59
CA TRP A 208 7.41 -10.42 -1.51
C TRP A 208 6.08 -10.61 -0.79
N TYR A 209 6.08 -11.31 0.34
CA TYR A 209 4.90 -11.50 1.18
C TYR A 209 4.34 -10.16 1.68
N GLY A 210 5.20 -9.31 2.26
CA GLY A 210 4.80 -7.96 2.68
C GLY A 210 4.29 -7.09 1.52
N ALA A 211 4.96 -7.13 0.37
CA ALA A 211 4.51 -6.41 -0.82
C ALA A 211 3.14 -6.90 -1.31
N LEU A 212 2.90 -8.21 -1.33
CA LEU A 212 1.61 -8.79 -1.70
C LEU A 212 0.50 -8.32 -0.76
N LEU A 213 0.72 -8.35 0.56
CA LEU A 213 -0.24 -7.85 1.54
C LEU A 213 -0.57 -6.36 1.31
N ALA A 214 0.45 -5.54 1.06
CA ALA A 214 0.26 -4.12 0.75
C ALA A 214 -0.51 -3.91 -0.57
N ILE A 215 -0.19 -4.68 -1.61
CA ILE A 215 -0.88 -4.65 -2.90
C ILE A 215 -2.36 -5.03 -2.74
N VAL A 216 -2.66 -6.11 -2.03
CA VAL A 216 -4.04 -6.56 -1.76
C VAL A 216 -4.81 -5.49 -0.99
N PHE A 217 -4.20 -4.89 0.04
CA PHE A 217 -4.80 -3.80 0.80
C PHE A 217 -5.12 -2.59 -0.10
N LEU A 218 -4.15 -2.14 -0.90
CA LEU A 218 -4.29 -0.97 -1.77
C LEU A 218 -5.25 -1.20 -2.94
N TRP A 219 -5.36 -2.45 -3.41
CA TRP A 219 -6.27 -2.85 -4.47
C TRP A 219 -7.72 -2.92 -3.98
N LEU A 220 -7.96 -3.62 -2.87
CA LEU A 220 -9.30 -3.82 -2.31
C LEU A 220 -9.81 -2.60 -1.54
N ARG A 221 -8.90 -1.76 -1.03
CA ARG A 221 -9.18 -0.54 -0.26
C ARG A 221 -10.24 -0.77 0.83
N PRO A 222 -10.01 -1.74 1.73
CA PRO A 222 -11.03 -2.12 2.68
C PRO A 222 -11.40 -0.92 3.55
N ALA A 223 -12.71 -0.66 3.63
CA ALA A 223 -13.26 0.48 4.35
C ALA A 223 -13.36 0.17 5.84
N VAL A 224 -13.29 1.23 6.65
CA VAL A 224 -13.66 1.22 8.05
C VAL A 224 -14.81 2.20 8.25
N THR A 225 -15.86 1.74 8.93
CA THR A 225 -17.01 2.57 9.32
C THR A 225 -17.11 2.61 10.84
N SER A 226 -17.78 3.62 11.38
CA SER A 226 -18.09 3.70 12.81
C SER A 226 -19.60 3.64 12.99
N GLU A 227 -20.08 2.82 13.92
CA GLU A 227 -21.51 2.59 14.16
C GLU A 227 -22.26 3.86 14.58
N ASN A 228 -21.56 4.80 15.20
CA ASN A 228 -22.15 5.93 15.91
C ASN A 228 -21.91 7.30 15.24
N SER A 229 -21.63 7.37 13.93
CA SER A 229 -21.17 8.63 13.31
C SER A 229 -22.21 9.35 12.44
N PRO A 230 -23.09 10.20 13.03
CA PRO A 230 -23.63 11.35 12.30
C PRO A 230 -22.64 12.53 12.26
N ASP A 231 -21.64 12.56 13.16
CA ASP A 231 -20.69 13.67 13.31
C ASP A 231 -19.78 13.83 12.08
N HIS A 232 -19.90 14.98 11.41
CA HIS A 232 -19.09 15.37 10.25
C HIS A 232 -17.58 15.24 10.51
N ARG A 233 -17.09 15.54 11.73
CA ARG A 233 -15.66 15.47 12.04
C ARG A 233 -15.12 14.05 11.97
N CYS A 234 -15.88 13.07 12.42
CA CYS A 234 -15.47 11.66 12.39
C CYS A 234 -15.31 11.17 10.93
N ARG A 235 -16.21 11.59 10.02
CA ARG A 235 -16.12 11.24 8.59
C ARG A 235 -14.84 11.75 7.92
N VAL A 236 -14.28 12.86 8.39
CA VAL A 236 -13.05 13.44 7.84
C VAL A 236 -11.79 12.82 8.49
N VAL A 237 -11.81 12.63 9.82
CA VAL A 237 -10.63 12.16 10.57
C VAL A 237 -10.41 10.66 10.42
N LEU A 238 -11.47 9.84 10.44
CA LEU A 238 -11.35 8.38 10.43
C LEU A 238 -10.60 7.85 9.20
N PRO A 239 -10.88 8.28 7.95
CA PRO A 239 -10.12 7.82 6.79
C PRO A 239 -8.64 8.21 6.85
N THR A 240 -8.32 9.34 7.48
CA THR A 240 -6.93 9.81 7.63
C THR A 240 -6.18 8.96 8.64
N VAL A 241 -6.76 8.74 9.82
CA VAL A 241 -6.19 7.87 10.86
C VAL A 241 -6.07 6.43 10.37
N TRP A 242 -7.08 5.94 9.64
CA TRP A 242 -7.05 4.61 9.03
C TRP A 242 -5.87 4.45 8.07
N LYS A 243 -5.69 5.40 7.14
CA LYS A 243 -4.53 5.39 6.23
C LYS A 243 -3.21 5.47 7.00
N ALA A 244 -3.15 6.30 8.05
CA ALA A 244 -1.95 6.45 8.86
C ALA A 244 -1.60 5.13 9.58
N ALA A 245 -2.58 4.44 10.16
CA ALA A 245 -2.38 3.15 10.81
C ALA A 245 -1.78 2.12 9.85
N TRP A 246 -2.32 2.00 8.64
CA TRP A 246 -1.79 1.09 7.62
C TRP A 246 -0.41 1.49 7.11
N ALA A 247 -0.13 2.79 6.99
CA ALA A 247 1.21 3.27 6.63
C ALA A 247 2.23 2.96 7.73
N ILE A 248 1.85 3.15 9.01
CA ILE A 248 2.67 2.81 10.17
C ILE A 248 2.96 1.31 10.20
N TRP A 249 1.95 0.45 10.06
CA TRP A 249 2.13 -1.00 10.05
C TRP A 249 2.94 -1.52 8.86
N GLY A 250 2.68 -1.00 7.65
CA GLY A 250 3.52 -1.32 6.49
C GLY A 250 4.97 -0.89 6.70
N GLY A 251 5.18 0.27 7.33
CA GLY A 251 6.50 0.75 7.74
C GLY A 251 7.17 -0.17 8.78
N PHE A 252 6.43 -0.63 9.80
CA PHE A 252 6.97 -1.55 10.80
C PHE A 252 7.27 -2.94 10.22
N TYR A 253 6.42 -3.48 9.35
CA TYR A 253 6.73 -4.73 8.65
C TYR A 253 8.04 -4.61 7.85
N LEU A 254 8.22 -3.50 7.12
CA LEU A 254 9.46 -3.23 6.40
C LEU A 254 10.65 -3.03 7.35
N PHE A 255 10.44 -2.35 8.47
CA PHE A 255 11.47 -2.15 9.50
C PHE A 255 11.95 -3.49 10.07
N HIS A 256 11.05 -4.44 10.30
CA HIS A 256 11.38 -5.80 10.70
C HIS A 256 12.20 -6.54 9.66
N THR A 257 11.72 -6.60 8.41
CA THR A 257 12.45 -7.31 7.35
C THR A 257 13.84 -6.71 7.09
N VAL A 258 13.98 -5.38 7.14
CA VAL A 258 15.29 -4.71 7.03
C VAL A 258 16.18 -5.05 8.22
N SER A 259 15.66 -5.08 9.44
CA SER A 259 16.46 -5.40 10.62
C SER A 259 16.90 -6.86 10.68
N TRP A 260 16.13 -7.79 10.11
CA TRP A 260 16.55 -9.18 9.98
C TRP A 260 17.84 -9.34 9.17
N ILE A 261 18.12 -8.44 8.21
CA ILE A 261 19.39 -8.44 7.48
C ILE A 261 20.57 -8.38 8.45
N TRP A 262 20.47 -7.53 9.47
CA TRP A 262 21.50 -7.32 10.48
C TRP A 262 21.48 -8.40 11.56
N PHE A 263 20.30 -8.81 12.03
CA PHE A 263 20.18 -9.80 13.10
C PHE A 263 20.61 -11.21 12.69
N PHE A 264 20.41 -11.57 11.41
CA PHE A 264 20.69 -12.91 10.90
C PHE A 264 21.81 -12.95 9.85
N ASP A 265 22.58 -11.86 9.69
CA ASP A 265 23.69 -11.73 8.74
C ASP A 265 23.30 -12.15 7.30
N ILE A 266 22.17 -11.66 6.83
CA ILE A 266 21.58 -12.10 5.57
C ILE A 266 22.30 -11.43 4.41
N GLY A 267 22.94 -12.24 3.54
CA GLY A 267 23.43 -11.78 2.24
C GLY A 267 22.29 -11.30 1.34
N VAL A 268 22.07 -9.99 1.28
CA VAL A 268 21.06 -9.36 0.42
C VAL A 268 21.60 -9.06 -0.97
N ASN A 269 20.79 -9.34 -1.99
CA ASN A 269 21.01 -8.86 -3.35
C ASN A 269 19.91 -7.88 -3.74
N SER A 270 20.03 -7.28 -4.93
CA SER A 270 19.05 -6.32 -5.43
C SER A 270 17.63 -6.91 -5.54
N ALA A 271 17.48 -8.22 -5.78
CA ALA A 271 16.16 -8.84 -5.91
C ALA A 271 15.38 -8.81 -4.59
N ASN A 272 16.04 -8.77 -3.42
CA ASN A 272 15.38 -8.61 -2.13
C ASN A 272 14.68 -7.24 -1.97
N VAL A 273 15.09 -6.23 -2.73
CA VAL A 273 14.52 -4.86 -2.68
C VAL A 273 13.40 -4.69 -3.71
N ALA A 274 13.41 -5.50 -4.78
CA ALA A 274 12.43 -5.44 -5.87
C ALA A 274 10.96 -5.38 -5.40
N PRO A 275 10.49 -6.16 -4.40
CA PRO A 275 9.09 -6.17 -3.98
C PRO A 275 8.55 -4.81 -3.52
N ILE A 276 9.40 -3.95 -2.95
CA ILE A 276 9.00 -2.62 -2.47
C ILE A 276 8.48 -1.77 -3.64
N PHE A 277 9.12 -1.87 -4.81
CA PHE A 277 8.72 -1.14 -6.01
C PHE A 277 7.45 -1.71 -6.66
N ALA A 278 7.14 -2.99 -6.43
CA ALA A 278 5.91 -3.62 -6.92
C ALA A 278 4.63 -3.02 -6.30
N VAL A 279 4.76 -2.27 -5.19
CA VAL A 279 3.65 -1.58 -4.52
C VAL A 279 3.29 -0.24 -5.19
N LEU A 280 4.24 0.42 -5.85
CA LEU A 280 4.04 1.73 -6.50
C LEU A 280 2.82 1.81 -7.45
N PRO A 281 2.56 0.81 -8.32
CA PRO A 281 1.39 0.78 -9.19
C PRO A 281 0.05 0.87 -8.45
N PHE A 282 0.03 0.50 -7.17
CA PHE A 282 -1.19 0.41 -6.36
C PHE A 282 -1.41 1.63 -5.46
N ILE A 283 -0.34 2.39 -5.19
CA ILE A 283 -0.39 3.64 -4.42
C ILE A 283 -1.08 4.74 -5.25
N SER A 284 -0.81 4.78 -6.55
CA SER A 284 -1.28 5.83 -7.46
C SER A 284 -2.06 5.24 -8.63
N LYS A 285 -3.06 5.97 -9.13
CA LYS A 285 -3.76 5.61 -10.37
C LYS A 285 -3.02 6.07 -11.63
N LYS A 286 -1.92 6.81 -11.46
CA LYS A 286 -1.19 7.41 -12.58
C LYS A 286 -0.38 6.35 -13.32
N GLU A 287 -0.44 6.39 -14.65
CA GLU A 287 0.19 5.40 -15.54
C GLU A 287 1.69 5.27 -15.29
N GLU A 288 2.38 6.38 -15.05
CA GLU A 288 3.83 6.40 -14.86
C GLU A 288 4.30 5.58 -13.64
N HIS A 289 3.47 5.44 -12.59
CA HIS A 289 3.84 4.64 -11.42
C HIS A 289 3.83 3.13 -11.72
N PHE A 290 2.99 2.69 -12.66
CA PHE A 290 2.98 1.31 -13.13
C PHE A 290 4.27 0.98 -13.86
N TRP A 291 4.61 1.82 -14.85
CA TRP A 291 5.81 1.66 -15.65
C TRP A 291 7.08 1.76 -14.80
N VAL A 292 7.24 2.84 -14.03
CA VAL A 292 8.42 3.02 -13.18
C VAL A 292 8.54 1.89 -12.15
N GLY A 293 7.44 1.57 -11.45
CA GLY A 293 7.45 0.53 -10.41
C GLY A 293 7.83 -0.84 -10.95
N LEU A 294 7.15 -1.32 -11.99
CA LEU A 294 7.39 -2.65 -12.55
C LEU A 294 8.71 -2.75 -13.33
N THR A 295 9.17 -1.66 -13.96
CA THR A 295 10.52 -1.63 -14.54
C THR A 295 11.60 -1.72 -13.46
N LEU A 296 11.47 -1.00 -12.34
CA LEU A 296 12.41 -1.12 -11.22
C LEU A 296 12.39 -2.53 -10.63
N VAL A 297 11.21 -3.15 -10.46
CA VAL A 297 11.11 -4.57 -10.04
C VAL A 297 11.95 -5.47 -10.94
N MET A 298 11.78 -5.35 -12.27
CA MET A 298 12.52 -6.14 -13.25
C MET A 298 14.03 -5.91 -13.16
N VAL A 299 14.47 -4.65 -13.14
CA VAL A 299 15.90 -4.29 -13.08
C VAL A 299 16.54 -4.82 -11.80
N PHE A 300 15.90 -4.64 -10.65
CA PHE A 300 16.44 -5.13 -9.38
C PHE A 300 16.47 -6.66 -9.31
N SER A 301 15.55 -7.36 -9.98
CA SER A 301 15.58 -8.83 -10.05
C SER A 301 16.65 -9.42 -10.96
N LEU A 302 17.32 -8.64 -11.82
CA LEU A 302 18.45 -9.14 -12.64
C LEU A 302 19.61 -9.67 -11.79
N GLY A 303 19.77 -9.16 -10.56
CA GLY A 303 20.77 -9.65 -9.61
C GLY A 303 20.53 -11.07 -9.08
N SER A 304 19.39 -11.70 -9.41
CA SER A 304 19.08 -13.09 -9.04
C SER A 304 18.43 -13.83 -10.22
N PRO A 305 19.24 -14.39 -11.14
CA PRO A 305 18.75 -15.13 -12.31
C PRO A 305 17.70 -16.22 -12.00
N PRO A 306 17.84 -17.03 -10.92
CA PRO A 306 16.87 -18.08 -10.61
C PRO A 306 15.45 -17.56 -10.33
N VAL A 307 15.30 -16.33 -9.87
CA VAL A 307 14.00 -15.75 -9.48
C VAL A 307 13.45 -14.81 -10.55
N TYR A 308 14.30 -14.34 -11.46
CA TYR A 308 13.93 -13.37 -12.48
C TYR A 308 12.73 -13.81 -13.35
N PHE A 309 12.67 -15.09 -13.75
CA PHE A 309 11.54 -15.58 -14.56
C PHE A 309 10.19 -15.47 -13.84
N LEU A 310 10.16 -15.76 -12.53
CA LEU A 310 8.95 -15.65 -11.70
C LEU A 310 8.52 -14.19 -11.56
N VAL A 311 9.49 -13.30 -11.34
CA VAL A 311 9.22 -11.86 -11.21
C VAL A 311 8.72 -11.28 -12.53
N ALA A 312 9.31 -11.69 -13.65
CA ALA A 312 8.87 -11.29 -14.98
C ALA A 312 7.44 -11.76 -15.26
N ALA A 313 7.12 -13.02 -14.93
CA ALA A 313 5.76 -13.55 -15.07
C ALA A 313 4.76 -12.80 -14.18
N LEU A 314 5.14 -12.47 -12.95
CA LEU A 314 4.31 -11.69 -12.03
C LEU A 314 4.07 -10.27 -12.56
N CYS A 315 5.11 -9.58 -13.04
CA CYS A 315 4.98 -8.27 -13.66
C CYS A 315 4.05 -8.34 -14.89
N ALA A 316 4.19 -9.38 -15.72
CA ALA A 316 3.32 -9.60 -16.86
C ALA A 316 1.85 -9.73 -16.44
N LEU A 317 1.57 -10.51 -15.39
CA LEU A 317 0.24 -10.67 -14.83
C LEU A 317 -0.31 -9.35 -14.28
N ILE A 318 0.48 -8.58 -13.53
CA ILE A 318 0.04 -7.29 -12.98
C ILE A 318 -0.31 -6.32 -14.11
N PHE A 319 0.54 -6.18 -15.12
CA PHE A 319 0.27 -5.37 -16.30
C PHE A 319 -1.02 -5.82 -17.01
N PHE A 320 -1.19 -7.12 -17.23
CA PHE A 320 -2.37 -7.68 -17.88
C PHE A 320 -3.65 -7.39 -17.10
N LEU A 321 -3.68 -7.67 -15.79
CA LEU A 321 -4.83 -7.43 -14.93
C LEU A 321 -5.18 -5.94 -14.87
N CYS A 322 -4.19 -5.06 -14.87
CA CYS A 322 -4.43 -3.61 -14.87
C CYS A 322 -4.94 -3.10 -16.22
N GLY A 323 -4.46 -3.66 -17.34
CA GLY A 323 -5.01 -3.43 -18.67
C GLY A 323 -6.47 -3.90 -18.76
N ALA A 324 -6.74 -5.14 -18.33
CA ALA A 324 -8.05 -5.77 -18.37
C ALA A 324 -9.09 -5.10 -17.45
N ALA A 325 -8.66 -4.56 -16.31
CA ALA A 325 -9.52 -3.77 -15.43
C ALA A 325 -9.92 -2.40 -16.01
N GLY A 326 -9.65 -2.15 -17.30
CA GLY A 326 -10.04 -0.95 -18.03
C GLY A 326 -9.23 0.28 -17.65
N ARG A 327 -8.05 0.11 -17.03
CA ARG A 327 -7.29 1.25 -16.51
C ARG A 327 -6.48 1.94 -17.60
N ASN A 328 -5.74 1.21 -18.44
CA ASN A 328 -4.96 1.75 -19.55
C ASN A 328 -4.60 0.63 -20.55
N PRO A 329 -5.02 0.66 -21.83
CA PRO A 329 -4.70 -0.40 -22.80
C PRO A 329 -3.19 -0.51 -23.08
N ARG A 330 -2.41 0.55 -22.83
CA ARG A 330 -0.94 0.54 -22.94
C ARG A 330 -0.28 -0.49 -22.03
N MET A 331 -0.93 -0.88 -20.94
CA MET A 331 -0.40 -1.89 -20.00
C MET A 331 -0.22 -3.26 -20.68
N TYR A 332 -0.96 -3.58 -21.74
CA TYR A 332 -0.77 -4.82 -22.48
C TYR A 332 0.62 -4.91 -23.15
N ILE A 333 1.24 -3.78 -23.49
CA ILE A 333 2.61 -3.75 -24.01
C ILE A 333 3.57 -4.29 -22.94
N GLY A 334 3.45 -3.79 -21.70
CA GLY A 334 4.26 -4.24 -20.57
C GLY A 334 4.01 -5.71 -20.25
N ALA A 335 2.75 -6.16 -20.33
CA ALA A 335 2.39 -7.56 -20.12
C ALA A 335 3.10 -8.49 -21.13
N ILE A 336 3.03 -8.16 -22.42
CA ILE A 336 3.64 -8.96 -23.49
C ILE A 336 5.16 -8.99 -23.36
N VAL A 337 5.80 -7.83 -23.11
CA VAL A 337 7.26 -7.75 -22.96
C VAL A 337 7.74 -8.51 -21.72
N CYS A 338 7.09 -8.34 -20.57
CA CYS A 338 7.43 -9.09 -19.37
C CYS A 338 7.21 -10.61 -19.53
N LEU A 339 6.16 -11.03 -20.25
CA LEU A 339 5.91 -12.44 -20.54
C LEU A 339 6.99 -13.02 -21.46
N HIS A 340 7.41 -12.28 -22.49
CA HIS A 340 8.54 -12.66 -23.35
C HIS A 340 9.80 -12.89 -22.52
N LEU A 341 10.14 -11.94 -21.63
CA LEU A 341 11.31 -12.05 -20.75
C LEU A 341 11.19 -13.25 -19.80
N ALA A 342 10.01 -13.50 -19.24
CA ALA A 342 9.76 -14.65 -18.37
C ALA A 342 9.99 -15.99 -19.08
N LEU A 343 9.42 -16.15 -20.28
CA LEU A 343 9.54 -17.36 -21.08
C LEU A 343 11.00 -17.60 -21.50
N ARG A 344 11.68 -16.54 -21.94
CA ARG A 344 13.11 -16.64 -22.29
C ARG A 344 13.96 -17.08 -21.09
N SER A 345 13.75 -16.49 -19.92
CA SER A 345 14.48 -16.86 -18.70
C SER A 345 14.14 -18.25 -18.16
N LEU A 346 12.98 -18.82 -18.50
CA LEU A 346 12.62 -20.20 -18.18
C LEU A 346 13.41 -21.23 -19.03
N GLY A 347 14.16 -20.78 -20.04
CA GLY A 347 14.87 -21.65 -20.97
C GLY A 347 13.99 -22.12 -22.13
N TRP A 348 13.11 -21.23 -22.64
CA TRP A 348 12.30 -21.48 -23.83
C TRP A 348 13.13 -21.96 -25.04
N GLU A 349 14.41 -21.60 -25.09
CA GLU A 349 15.41 -22.09 -26.06
C GLU A 349 15.50 -23.63 -26.14
N LYS A 350 15.08 -24.36 -25.09
CA LYS A 350 15.11 -25.83 -25.01
C LYS A 350 13.81 -26.50 -25.47
N PHE A 351 12.81 -25.72 -25.89
CA PHE A 351 11.51 -26.26 -26.29
C PHE A 351 11.62 -27.02 -27.63
N PRO A 352 10.90 -28.14 -27.84
CA PRO A 352 11.02 -28.99 -29.02
C PRO A 352 10.34 -28.40 -30.27
N MET A 353 10.70 -27.17 -30.64
CA MET A 353 10.32 -26.52 -31.88
C MET A 353 11.58 -26.18 -32.69
N PRO A 354 11.51 -26.10 -34.02
CA PRO A 354 12.58 -25.50 -34.81
C PRO A 354 12.70 -24.01 -34.44
N ASP A 355 13.89 -23.60 -34.00
CA ASP A 355 14.22 -22.22 -33.60
C ASP A 355 13.23 -21.59 -32.60
N PRO A 356 13.11 -22.15 -31.37
CA PRO A 356 12.10 -21.74 -30.39
C PRO A 356 12.19 -20.27 -30.00
N ASP A 357 13.41 -19.70 -30.02
CA ASP A 357 13.63 -18.27 -29.77
C ASP A 357 13.00 -17.39 -30.86
N GLN A 358 13.12 -17.76 -32.14
CA GLN A 358 12.52 -17.00 -33.24
C GLN A 358 11.00 -17.05 -33.12
N PHE A 359 10.46 -18.22 -32.79
CA PHE A 359 9.03 -18.40 -32.56
C PHE A 359 8.52 -17.49 -31.44
N LEU A 360 9.24 -17.41 -30.31
CA LEU A 360 8.88 -16.55 -29.18
C LEU A 360 8.85 -15.06 -29.58
N VAL A 361 9.81 -14.62 -30.40
CA VAL A 361 9.85 -13.24 -30.90
C VAL A 361 8.71 -12.96 -31.87
N VAL A 362 8.45 -13.86 -32.84
CA VAL A 362 7.31 -13.73 -33.75
C VAL A 362 6.01 -13.63 -32.96
N LEU A 363 5.80 -14.51 -31.96
CA LEU A 363 4.63 -14.49 -31.09
C LEU A 363 4.49 -13.14 -30.35
N THR A 364 5.61 -12.60 -29.88
CA THR A 364 5.66 -11.30 -29.19
C THR A 364 5.26 -10.16 -30.13
N ILE A 365 5.81 -10.13 -31.35
CA ILE A 365 5.50 -9.14 -32.40
C ILE A 365 4.02 -9.23 -32.78
N VAL A 366 3.52 -10.42 -33.10
CA VAL A 366 2.12 -10.62 -33.48
C VAL A 366 1.18 -10.17 -32.35
N SER A 367 1.51 -10.48 -31.10
CA SER A 367 0.72 -10.05 -29.93
C SER A 367 0.69 -8.52 -29.80
N LEU A 368 1.82 -7.84 -29.99
CA LEU A 368 1.90 -6.38 -29.98
C LEU A 368 1.12 -5.76 -31.13
N LEU A 369 1.19 -6.32 -32.34
CA LEU A 369 0.42 -5.85 -33.49
C LEU A 369 -1.09 -6.01 -33.27
N MET A 370 -1.53 -7.14 -32.69
CA MET A 370 -2.94 -7.36 -32.34
C MET A 370 -3.43 -6.36 -31.31
N VAL A 371 -2.63 -6.04 -30.28
CA VAL A 371 -2.96 -5.01 -29.29
C VAL A 371 -2.98 -3.62 -29.92
N GLY A 372 -1.99 -3.28 -30.76
CA GLY A 372 -1.93 -2.01 -31.47
C GLY A 372 -3.13 -1.79 -32.38
N TRP A 373 -3.53 -2.82 -33.11
CA TRP A 373 -4.71 -2.81 -33.97
C TRP A 373 -6.00 -2.71 -33.16
N GLY A 374 -6.20 -3.64 -32.20
CA GLY A 374 -7.43 -3.74 -31.41
C GLY A 374 -7.69 -2.51 -30.53
N CYS A 375 -6.64 -1.90 -29.97
CA CYS A 375 -6.74 -0.70 -29.14
C CYS A 375 -6.49 0.60 -29.91
N ARG A 376 -6.22 0.55 -31.23
CA ARG A 376 -5.88 1.70 -32.08
C ARG A 376 -4.73 2.55 -31.50
N MET A 377 -3.66 1.92 -31.06
CA MET A 377 -2.49 2.57 -30.46
C MET A 377 -1.27 2.43 -31.37
N VAL A 378 -0.47 3.50 -31.52
CA VAL A 378 0.77 3.48 -32.32
C VAL A 378 1.92 2.81 -31.56
N SER A 379 1.97 2.94 -30.22
CA SER A 379 3.11 2.48 -29.43
C SER A 379 3.43 0.98 -29.51
N PRO A 380 2.45 0.03 -29.53
CA PRO A 380 2.76 -1.38 -29.72
C PRO A 380 3.44 -1.69 -31.06
N PHE A 381 3.07 -0.97 -32.14
CA PHE A 381 3.70 -1.13 -33.45
C PHE A 381 5.17 -0.69 -33.41
N LEU A 382 5.47 0.43 -32.76
CA LEU A 382 6.85 0.90 -32.61
C LEU A 382 7.70 -0.08 -31.81
N VAL A 383 7.17 -0.63 -30.71
CA VAL A 383 7.86 -1.65 -29.90
C VAL A 383 8.07 -2.93 -30.71
N ALA A 384 7.07 -3.37 -31.48
CA ALA A 384 7.16 -4.55 -32.32
C ALA A 384 8.21 -4.41 -33.44
N ILE A 385 8.22 -3.27 -34.14
CA ILE A 385 9.19 -2.95 -35.19
C ILE A 385 10.60 -2.89 -34.60
N PHE A 386 10.79 -2.16 -33.50
CA PHE A 386 12.09 -2.06 -32.86
C PHE A 386 12.59 -3.42 -32.36
N GLY A 387 11.74 -4.19 -31.68
CA GLY A 387 12.07 -5.54 -31.22
C GLY A 387 12.41 -6.49 -32.37
N GLY A 388 11.68 -6.40 -33.49
CA GLY A 388 11.96 -7.16 -34.70
C GLY A 388 13.29 -6.78 -35.35
N ILE A 389 13.59 -5.48 -35.50
CA ILE A 389 14.86 -5.02 -36.05
C ILE A 389 16.04 -5.50 -35.18
N VAL A 390 15.95 -5.32 -33.86
CA VAL A 390 17.01 -5.75 -32.93
C VAL A 390 17.22 -7.26 -32.98
N TYR A 391 16.16 -8.04 -33.16
CA TYR A 391 16.26 -9.50 -33.18
C TYR A 391 16.70 -10.10 -34.51
N TRP A 392 16.21 -9.61 -35.66
CA TRP A 392 16.57 -10.13 -36.99
C TRP A 392 17.86 -9.51 -37.55
N HIS A 393 18.34 -8.41 -36.96
CA HIS A 393 19.63 -7.81 -37.32
C HIS A 393 20.60 -7.68 -36.13
N PRO A 394 21.15 -8.78 -35.58
CA PRO A 394 22.27 -8.69 -34.69
C PRO A 394 23.53 -9.31 -35.34
N PRO A 395 24.67 -8.61 -35.42
CA PRO A 395 25.77 -9.12 -34.62
C PRO A 395 25.31 -9.04 -33.16
N GLU A 396 25.14 -10.18 -32.49
CA GLU A 396 24.91 -10.15 -31.05
C GLU A 396 26.04 -9.33 -30.44
N PRO A 397 25.73 -8.31 -29.62
CA PRO A 397 26.76 -7.50 -29.00
C PRO A 397 27.72 -8.43 -28.24
N ARG A 398 28.96 -8.50 -28.70
CA ARG A 398 29.93 -9.53 -28.29
C ARG A 398 30.44 -9.29 -26.87
N ASP A 399 30.38 -8.05 -26.42
CA ASP A 399 30.85 -7.62 -25.11
C ASP A 399 29.95 -6.53 -24.49
N PHE A 400 30.23 -6.20 -23.23
CA PHE A 400 29.50 -5.18 -22.48
C PHE A 400 29.59 -3.78 -23.12
N MET A 401 30.64 -3.50 -23.90
CA MET A 401 30.82 -2.21 -24.56
C MET A 401 29.88 -2.07 -25.75
N GLU A 402 29.72 -3.12 -26.55
CA GLU A 402 28.72 -3.17 -27.63
C GLU A 402 27.28 -3.09 -27.09
N TRP A 403 26.99 -3.79 -25.98
CA TRP A 403 25.71 -3.64 -25.28
C TRP A 403 25.49 -2.20 -24.79
N GLY A 404 26.50 -1.58 -24.18
CA GLY A 404 26.44 -0.19 -23.75
C GLY A 404 26.19 0.78 -24.90
N ALA A 405 26.91 0.63 -26.01
CA ALA A 405 26.72 1.44 -27.22
C ALA A 405 25.32 1.28 -27.82
N LEU A 406 24.78 0.05 -27.86
CA LEU A 406 23.42 -0.22 -28.31
C LEU A 406 22.38 0.49 -27.45
N PHE A 407 22.49 0.41 -26.11
CA PHE A 407 21.57 1.09 -25.20
C PHE A 407 21.66 2.62 -25.31
N ILE A 408 22.86 3.17 -25.47
CA ILE A 408 23.07 4.60 -25.71
C ILE A 408 22.40 5.02 -27.02
N GLY A 409 22.65 4.28 -28.11
CA GLY A 409 22.04 4.53 -29.42
C GLY A 409 20.52 4.45 -29.39
N ALA A 410 19.95 3.43 -28.73
CA ALA A 410 18.52 3.29 -28.52
C ALA A 410 17.94 4.46 -27.68
N GLY A 411 18.68 4.92 -26.67
CA GLY A 411 18.33 6.09 -25.88
C GLY A 411 18.22 7.37 -26.72
N PHE A 412 19.22 7.64 -27.56
CA PHE A 412 19.18 8.78 -28.50
C PHE A 412 18.04 8.64 -29.52
N ALA A 413 17.86 7.47 -30.12
CA ALA A 413 16.78 7.22 -31.08
C ALA A 413 15.40 7.46 -30.46
N SER A 414 15.18 6.97 -29.23
CA SER A 414 13.95 7.20 -28.46
C SER A 414 13.71 8.69 -28.18
N LEU A 415 14.76 9.41 -27.78
CA LEU A 415 14.68 10.86 -27.57
C LEU A 415 14.30 11.61 -28.86
N PHE A 416 14.98 11.33 -29.97
CA PHE A 416 14.67 11.95 -31.27
C PHE A 416 13.24 11.64 -31.71
N ALA A 417 12.79 10.39 -31.59
CA ALA A 417 11.42 9.99 -31.92
C ALA A 417 10.40 10.72 -31.03
N GLY A 418 10.65 10.84 -29.72
CA GLY A 418 9.80 11.59 -28.80
C GLY A 418 9.70 13.07 -29.13
N VAL A 419 10.82 13.71 -29.48
CA VAL A 419 10.86 15.12 -29.92
C VAL A 419 10.11 15.30 -31.24
N ALA A 420 10.35 14.42 -32.23
CA ALA A 420 9.68 14.47 -33.53
C ALA A 420 8.17 14.28 -33.41
N ALA A 421 7.71 13.34 -32.57
CA ALA A 421 6.30 13.14 -32.29
C ALA A 421 5.65 14.39 -31.66
N ASN A 422 6.26 14.94 -30.60
CA ASN A 422 5.77 16.18 -29.97
C ASN A 422 5.73 17.36 -30.94
N TRP A 423 6.72 17.47 -31.83
CA TRP A 423 6.74 18.50 -32.88
C TRP A 423 5.59 18.31 -33.87
N TRP A 424 5.34 17.08 -34.32
CA TRP A 424 4.28 16.76 -35.28
C TRP A 424 2.88 17.04 -34.70
N PHE A 425 2.64 16.67 -33.45
CA PHE A 425 1.34 16.87 -32.78
C PHE A 425 1.12 18.29 -32.25
N ARG A 426 2.15 19.16 -32.22
CA ARG A 426 1.99 20.57 -31.86
C ARG A 426 1.09 21.35 -32.84
N PHE A 427 0.97 20.87 -34.07
CA PHE A 427 0.19 21.52 -35.13
C PHE A 427 -1.23 20.98 -35.27
N GLU A 428 -1.63 20.01 -34.45
CA GLU A 428 -3.02 19.56 -34.45
C GLU A 428 -3.87 20.69 -33.85
N PRO A 429 -4.75 21.35 -34.65
CA PRO A 429 -5.51 22.50 -34.20
C PRO A 429 -6.26 22.10 -32.94
N SER A 430 -5.99 22.79 -31.82
CA SER A 430 -6.76 22.55 -30.62
C SER A 430 -8.22 22.78 -30.98
N ASP A 431 -9.06 21.76 -30.89
CA ASP A 431 -10.51 21.88 -31.10
C ASP A 431 -11.17 22.90 -30.15
N ARG A 432 -10.38 23.51 -29.24
CA ARG A 432 -10.72 24.70 -28.46
C ARG A 432 -10.83 25.99 -29.29
N ASP A 433 -10.25 26.05 -30.48
CA ASP A 433 -10.36 27.21 -31.39
C ASP A 433 -11.48 27.05 -32.43
N LYS A 434 -12.23 25.93 -32.42
CA LYS A 434 -13.52 25.91 -33.11
C LYS A 434 -14.39 26.96 -32.40
N PRO A 435 -14.74 28.08 -33.07
CA PRO A 435 -15.60 29.09 -32.46
C PRO A 435 -16.83 28.34 -31.98
N ALA A 436 -17.14 28.47 -30.69
CA ALA A 436 -18.31 27.84 -30.10
C ALA A 436 -19.47 28.12 -31.04
N VAL A 437 -19.88 27.11 -31.82
CA VAL A 437 -21.03 27.22 -32.68
C VAL A 437 -22.14 27.50 -31.69
N LYS A 438 -22.56 28.78 -31.62
CA LYS A 438 -23.75 29.23 -30.94
C LYS A 438 -24.90 28.51 -31.63
N ASN A 439 -25.09 27.25 -31.29
CA ASN A 439 -26.33 26.55 -31.51
C ASN A 439 -27.31 27.23 -30.56
N GLY A 440 -27.84 28.36 -31.03
CA GLY A 440 -28.95 29.11 -30.48
C GLY A 440 -30.22 28.28 -30.53
N LYS A 441 -30.24 27.14 -29.86
CA LYS A 441 -31.48 26.51 -29.40
C LYS A 441 -31.61 26.89 -27.94
N GLY A 442 -32.42 27.93 -27.71
CA GLY A 442 -32.74 28.44 -26.39
C GLY A 442 -33.11 27.31 -25.44
N ARG A 443 -32.29 27.10 -24.42
CA ARG A 443 -32.72 26.38 -23.23
C ARG A 443 -33.70 27.30 -22.51
N GLN A 444 -34.98 27.00 -22.65
CA GLN A 444 -35.99 27.49 -21.72
C GLN A 444 -35.54 27.17 -20.28
N PRO A 445 -35.69 28.10 -19.33
CA PRO A 445 -35.39 27.85 -17.94
C PRO A 445 -36.31 26.73 -17.43
N CYS A 446 -35.72 25.60 -17.06
CA CYS A 446 -36.41 24.57 -16.29
C CYS A 446 -36.94 25.22 -15.01
N GLY A 447 -38.25 25.41 -14.95
CA GLY A 447 -38.95 25.82 -13.76
C GLY A 447 -38.62 24.87 -12.62
N VAL A 448 -38.08 25.45 -11.54
CA VAL A 448 -37.96 24.82 -10.22
C VAL A 448 -39.37 24.45 -9.78
N ARG A 449 -39.72 23.16 -9.91
CA ARG A 449 -40.90 22.62 -9.23
C ARG A 449 -40.54 22.41 -7.76
N LYS A 450 -41.27 23.14 -6.91
CA LYS A 450 -41.40 22.91 -5.47
C LYS A 450 -41.93 21.52 -5.16
#